data_AF-A0A8C6TZ64-F1
#
_entry.id   AF-A0A8C6TZ64-F1
#
_cell.length_a   1.000
_cell.length_b   1.000
_cell.length_c   1.000
_cell.angle_alpha   90.00
_cell.angle_beta   90.00
_cell.angle_gamma   90.00
#
_symmetry.space_group_name_H-M   'P 1'
#
loop_
_entity.id
_entity.type
_entity.pdbx_description
1 polymer ?
#
loop_
_entity_poly.entity_id
_entity_poly.type
_entity_poly.pdbx_seq_one_letter_code
_entity_poly.pdbx_strand_id
1 'polypeptide(L)'
;MFVLCRSTNMSPTLLLLLTVVATVTAGKYVRIPQGLNWTEAQTLCRRQYTDLAPISSKYDMGLDDVWIGLNFLVGQWLWVDGQPFSYESWGASLTPSCPDMSFSLEGWNVHDCEVRRHFLCY
;
A
#
# COMPACT_ATOMS: atom_id res chain seq x y z
N MET A 1 -25.64 43.39 18.39
CA MET A 1 -25.27 41.99 18.69
C MET A 1 -24.22 41.56 17.67
N PHE A 2 -23.06 41.15 18.18
CA PHE A 2 -21.84 40.58 17.59
C PHE A 2 -22.05 39.68 16.34
N VAL A 3 -21.13 39.38 15.41
CA VAL A 3 -19.73 39.72 15.07
C VAL A 3 -19.41 39.01 13.73
N LEU A 4 -18.76 39.74 12.81
CA LEU A 4 -17.80 39.37 11.75
C LEU A 4 -18.09 38.31 10.65
N CYS A 5 -17.90 38.83 9.42
CA CYS A 5 -17.61 38.24 8.12
C CYS A 5 -16.37 37.31 8.10
N ARG A 6 -16.38 36.24 7.28
CA ARG A 6 -15.23 35.64 6.56
C ARG A 6 -15.80 34.94 5.32
N SER A 7 -15.86 35.58 4.15
CA SER A 7 -14.73 35.66 3.22
C SER A 7 -13.85 34.42 3.27
N THR A 8 -14.27 33.32 2.65
CA THR A 8 -13.31 32.34 2.13
C THR A 8 -12.96 32.75 0.71
N ASN A 9 -12.33 33.93 0.59
CA ASN A 9 -11.53 34.25 -0.58
C ASN A 9 -10.25 33.42 -0.44
N MET A 10 -10.36 32.12 -0.71
CA MET A 10 -9.22 31.22 -0.74
C MET A 10 -8.33 31.71 -1.87
N SER A 11 -7.14 32.20 -1.48
CA SER A 11 -6.17 32.76 -2.42
C SER A 11 -6.01 31.84 -3.64
N PRO A 12 -5.99 32.35 -4.88
CA PRO A 12 -5.76 31.53 -6.06
C PRO A 12 -4.42 30.77 -5.97
N THR A 13 -3.46 31.28 -5.18
CA THR A 13 -2.24 30.53 -4.84
C THR A 13 -2.48 29.29 -3.99
N LEU A 14 -3.45 29.28 -3.08
CA LEU A 14 -3.79 28.09 -2.28
C LEU A 14 -4.46 27.01 -3.14
N LEU A 15 -5.31 27.42 -4.09
CA LEU A 15 -5.89 26.51 -5.09
C LEU A 15 -4.80 25.95 -6.02
N LEU A 16 -3.88 26.79 -6.48
CA LEU A 16 -2.71 26.36 -7.26
C LEU A 16 -1.84 25.39 -6.46
N LEU A 17 -1.58 25.65 -5.17
CA LEU A 17 -0.83 24.72 -4.32
C LEU A 17 -1.57 23.38 -4.15
N LEU A 18 -2.88 23.38 -3.90
CA LEU A 18 -3.68 22.16 -3.83
C LEU A 18 -3.64 21.38 -5.16
N THR A 19 -3.75 22.07 -6.30
CA THR A 19 -3.63 21.43 -7.62
C THR A 19 -2.22 20.95 -7.91
N VAL A 20 -1.18 21.71 -7.54
CA VAL A 20 0.22 21.33 -7.71
C VAL A 20 0.53 20.10 -6.87
N VAL A 21 0.11 20.08 -5.60
CA VAL A 21 0.21 18.91 -4.72
C VAL A 21 -0.54 17.70 -5.31
N ALA A 22 -1.75 17.89 -5.85
CA ALA A 22 -2.49 16.82 -6.53
C ALA A 22 -1.77 16.34 -7.81
N THR A 23 -1.22 17.25 -8.62
CA THR A 23 -0.51 16.93 -9.88
C THR A 23 0.86 16.29 -9.67
N VAL A 24 1.47 16.45 -8.49
CA VAL A 24 2.79 15.89 -8.17
C VAL A 24 2.73 14.38 -7.82
N THR A 25 1.55 13.77 -7.80
CA THR A 25 1.41 12.32 -7.60
C THR A 25 1.21 11.55 -8.90
N ALA A 26 2.14 11.69 -9.85
CA ALA A 26 2.21 10.82 -11.02
C ALA A 26 2.88 9.48 -10.67
N GLY A 27 2.38 8.80 -9.64
CA GLY A 27 2.80 7.46 -9.24
C GLY A 27 1.56 6.57 -9.10
N LYS A 28 1.59 5.37 -9.69
CA LYS A 28 0.51 4.39 -9.59
C LYS A 28 0.21 3.99 -8.13
N TYR A 29 1.20 4.13 -7.25
CA TYR A 29 1.16 3.72 -5.85
C TYR A 29 1.71 4.80 -4.92
N VAL A 30 1.17 4.87 -3.71
CA VAL A 30 1.56 5.81 -2.65
C VAL A 30 2.31 5.06 -1.55
N ARG A 31 3.56 5.45 -1.28
CA ARG A 31 4.35 4.88 -0.18
C ARG A 31 4.01 5.53 1.15
N ILE A 32 3.68 4.71 2.14
CA ILE A 32 3.40 5.15 3.51
C ILE A 32 4.59 4.76 4.41
N PRO A 33 5.37 5.73 4.91
CA PRO A 33 6.56 5.47 5.72
C PRO A 33 6.18 5.20 7.19
N GLN A 34 5.23 4.30 7.46
CA GLN A 34 4.86 3.85 8.80
C GLN A 34 5.18 2.37 8.98
N GLY A 35 5.70 1.97 10.14
CA GLY A 35 5.99 0.56 10.44
C GLY A 35 4.77 -0.14 11.00
N LEU A 36 3.97 -0.78 10.14
CA LEU A 36 2.76 -1.52 10.52
C LEU A 36 2.89 -2.98 10.12
N ASN A 37 2.18 -3.87 10.83
CA ASN A 37 2.01 -5.23 10.32
C ASN A 37 1.08 -5.22 9.09
N TRP A 38 1.03 -6.34 8.36
CA TRP A 38 0.30 -6.37 7.09
C TRP A 38 -1.19 -6.04 7.24
N THR A 39 -1.85 -6.59 8.26
CA THR A 39 -3.28 -6.36 8.52
C THR A 39 -3.57 -4.90 8.89
N GLU A 40 -2.70 -4.29 9.72
CA GLU A 40 -2.76 -2.87 10.08
C GLU A 40 -2.55 -1.98 8.84
N ALA A 41 -1.55 -2.32 8.01
CA ALA A 41 -1.25 -1.62 6.76
C ALA A 41 -2.43 -1.69 5.78
N GLN A 42 -3.03 -2.86 5.60
CA GLN A 42 -4.22 -3.06 4.77
C GLN A 42 -5.39 -2.22 5.26
N THR A 43 -5.65 -2.26 6.57
CA THR A 43 -6.72 -1.47 7.20
C THR A 43 -6.52 0.02 6.97
N LEU A 44 -5.28 0.51 7.09
CA LEU A 44 -4.96 1.90 6.84
C LEU A 44 -5.14 2.26 5.36
N CYS A 45 -4.65 1.43 4.43
CA CYS A 45 -4.85 1.66 3.01
C CYS A 45 -6.35 1.70 2.66
N ARG A 46 -7.18 0.77 3.14
CA ARG A 46 -8.64 0.79 2.90
C ARG A 46 -9.37 1.98 3.52
N ARG A 47 -8.80 2.58 4.57
CA ARG A 47 -9.38 3.76 5.23
C ARG A 47 -9.05 5.06 4.49
N GLN A 48 -7.87 5.16 3.88
CA GLN A 48 -7.35 6.42 3.32
C GLN A 48 -7.17 6.39 1.79
N TYR A 49 -7.17 5.20 1.20
CA TYR A 49 -6.92 4.86 -0.20
C TYR A 49 -7.88 3.71 -0.61
N THR A 50 -7.55 2.95 -1.65
CA THR A 50 -8.32 1.78 -2.08
C THR A 50 -7.93 0.54 -1.28
N ASP A 51 -6.68 0.09 -1.40
CA ASP A 51 -6.13 -1.08 -0.69
C ASP A 51 -4.59 -1.09 -0.79
N LEU A 52 -3.93 -2.13 -0.29
CA LEU A 52 -2.51 -2.38 -0.53
C LEU A 52 -2.23 -2.63 -2.01
N ALA A 53 -1.13 -2.09 -2.53
CA ALA A 53 -0.79 -2.15 -3.95
C ALA A 53 -0.64 -3.59 -4.47
N PRO A 54 -1.37 -4.00 -5.52
CA PRO A 54 -1.17 -5.27 -6.21
C PRO A 54 0.00 -5.13 -7.18
N ILE A 55 1.22 -5.26 -6.64
CA ILE A 55 2.44 -5.10 -7.43
C ILE A 55 2.82 -6.41 -8.09
N SER A 56 2.43 -6.55 -9.34
CA SER A 56 2.77 -7.72 -10.17
C SER A 56 4.03 -7.54 -11.03
N SER A 57 4.66 -6.36 -11.00
CA SER A 57 5.77 -6.02 -11.89
C SER A 57 7.06 -5.77 -11.14
N LYS A 58 8.11 -6.48 -11.56
CA LYS A 58 9.51 -6.28 -11.14
C LYS A 58 10.06 -4.88 -11.43
N TYR A 59 9.35 -4.05 -12.19
CA TYR A 59 9.81 -2.70 -12.52
C TYR A 59 9.44 -1.67 -11.45
N ASP A 60 8.60 -2.04 -10.48
CA ASP A 60 8.32 -1.24 -9.28
C ASP A 60 9.36 -1.49 -8.14
N MET A 61 10.40 -2.29 -8.42
CA MET A 61 11.46 -2.76 -7.50
C MET A 61 12.43 -1.67 -6.98
N GLY A 62 12.12 -0.39 -7.12
CA GLY A 62 12.90 0.69 -6.49
C GLY A 62 12.56 0.90 -5.00
N LEU A 63 11.71 0.06 -4.43
CA LEU A 63 11.14 0.20 -3.10
C LEU A 63 11.62 -0.95 -2.24
N ASP A 64 12.68 -0.69 -1.47
CA ASP A 64 13.19 -1.65 -0.51
C ASP A 64 12.16 -1.84 0.60
N ASP A 65 11.84 -3.11 0.82
CA ASP A 65 11.20 -3.63 2.01
C ASP A 65 9.87 -2.98 2.42
N VAL A 66 8.84 -3.26 1.63
CA VAL A 66 7.47 -2.76 1.83
C VAL A 66 6.44 -3.86 1.74
N TRP A 67 5.34 -3.74 2.51
CA TRP A 67 4.17 -4.59 2.31
C TRP A 67 3.46 -4.25 1.01
N ILE A 68 3.07 -5.31 0.31
CA ILE A 68 2.21 -5.25 -0.88
C ILE A 68 0.93 -6.05 -0.65
N GLY A 69 -0.02 -5.91 -1.57
CA GLY A 69 -1.34 -6.51 -1.45
C GLY A 69 -1.40 -8.01 -1.71
N LEU A 70 -0.42 -8.80 -1.29
CA LEU A 70 -0.41 -10.25 -1.45
C LEU A 70 -0.46 -10.96 -0.10
N ASN A 71 -1.42 -11.87 0.07
CA ASN A 71 -1.67 -12.59 1.30
C ASN A 71 -1.96 -14.08 1.04
N PHE A 72 -1.55 -14.96 1.95
CA PHE A 72 -1.87 -16.39 1.89
C PHE A 72 -3.19 -16.66 2.61
N LEU A 73 -4.19 -17.15 1.89
CA LEU A 73 -5.51 -17.46 2.43
C LEU A 73 -5.99 -18.79 1.87
N VAL A 74 -6.50 -19.67 2.74
CA VAL A 74 -7.15 -20.94 2.35
C VAL A 74 -6.28 -21.80 1.41
N GLY A 75 -4.98 -21.87 1.67
CA GLY A 75 -4.07 -22.71 0.89
C GLY A 75 -3.53 -22.08 -0.39
N GLN A 76 -3.85 -20.81 -0.68
CA GLN A 76 -3.47 -20.12 -1.91
C GLN A 76 -3.02 -18.68 -1.66
N TRP A 77 -2.11 -18.20 -2.51
CA TRP A 77 -1.69 -16.79 -2.53
C TRP A 77 -2.71 -15.97 -3.33
N LEU A 78 -3.30 -14.98 -2.68
CA LEU A 78 -4.30 -14.09 -3.26
C LEU A 78 -3.83 -12.65 -3.16
N TRP A 79 -4.07 -11.90 -4.22
CA TRP A 79 -4.02 -10.45 -4.16
C TRP A 79 -5.20 -9.91 -3.34
N VAL A 80 -5.09 -8.68 -2.86
CA VAL A 80 -6.18 -8.01 -2.10
C VAL A 80 -7.45 -7.81 -2.92
N ASP A 81 -7.37 -7.88 -4.24
CA ASP A 81 -8.51 -7.90 -5.17
C ASP A 81 -9.15 -9.30 -5.34
N GLY A 82 -8.61 -10.31 -4.63
CA GLY A 82 -9.05 -11.69 -4.67
C GLY A 82 -8.53 -12.49 -5.88
N GLN A 83 -7.75 -11.88 -6.77
CA GLN A 83 -7.17 -12.60 -7.90
C GLN A 83 -6.06 -13.55 -7.42
N PRO A 84 -5.99 -14.77 -7.97
CA PRO A 84 -4.93 -15.71 -7.63
C PRO A 84 -3.58 -15.19 -8.11
N PHE A 85 -2.55 -15.43 -7.30
CA PHE A 85 -1.17 -15.18 -7.70
C PHE A 85 -0.70 -16.25 -8.69
N SER A 86 -0.33 -15.86 -9.91
CA SER A 86 0.18 -16.79 -10.92
C SER A 86 1.62 -17.20 -10.61
N TYR A 87 1.79 -18.46 -10.17
CA TYR A 87 3.06 -19.06 -9.72
C TYR A 87 4.16 -19.12 -10.80
N GLU A 88 3.81 -19.03 -12.09
CA GLU A 88 4.75 -19.25 -13.21
C GLU A 88 5.91 -18.26 -13.28
N SER A 89 5.86 -17.16 -12.53
CA SER A 89 6.83 -16.10 -12.70
C SER A 89 8.02 -16.16 -11.74
N TRP A 90 7.93 -16.77 -10.53
CA TRP A 90 9.00 -16.53 -9.53
C TRP A 90 9.13 -17.57 -8.38
N GLY A 91 9.69 -18.74 -8.68
CA GLY A 91 10.77 -19.45 -7.93
C GLY A 91 10.80 -19.68 -6.40
N ALA A 92 9.77 -19.42 -5.60
CA ALA A 92 9.86 -19.58 -4.14
C ALA A 92 9.07 -20.78 -3.58
N SER A 93 9.71 -21.59 -2.74
CA SER A 93 9.06 -22.62 -1.91
C SER A 93 8.42 -21.97 -0.70
N LEU A 94 7.16 -21.54 -0.86
CA LEU A 94 6.41 -20.83 0.17
C LEU A 94 5.57 -21.82 0.98
N THR A 95 6.17 -22.57 1.89
CA THR A 95 5.42 -23.34 2.90
C THR A 95 5.10 -22.44 4.09
N PRO A 96 3.82 -22.14 4.36
CA PRO A 96 3.45 -21.29 5.48
C PRO A 96 3.71 -21.92 6.85
N SER A 97 4.42 -21.23 7.74
CA SER A 97 4.48 -21.53 9.18
C SER A 97 3.28 -20.98 9.98
N CYS A 98 2.49 -20.10 9.38
CA CYS A 98 1.43 -19.29 10.02
C CYS A 98 0.22 -19.18 9.08
N PRO A 99 -1.00 -19.03 9.62
CA PRO A 99 -2.22 -18.93 8.82
C PRO A 99 -2.34 -17.61 8.04
N ASP A 100 -1.76 -16.53 8.56
CA ASP A 100 -1.80 -15.19 7.95
C ASP A 100 -0.39 -14.77 7.50
N MET A 101 -0.13 -14.82 6.20
CA MET A 101 1.19 -14.52 5.64
C MET A 101 1.14 -13.54 4.53
N SER A 102 2.07 -12.60 4.56
CA SER A 102 2.16 -11.56 3.55
C SER A 102 3.52 -11.53 2.88
N PHE A 103 3.54 -10.90 1.72
CA PHE A 103 4.71 -10.78 0.86
C PHE A 103 5.27 -9.35 0.89
N SER A 104 6.60 -9.21 0.83
CA SER A 104 7.30 -7.94 0.66
C SER A 104 8.25 -7.97 -0.54
N LEU A 105 8.74 -6.79 -0.95
CA LEU A 105 9.64 -6.66 -2.12
C LEU A 105 11.10 -7.06 -1.82
N GLU A 106 11.50 -7.16 -0.56
CA GLU A 106 12.88 -7.51 -0.16
C GLU A 106 13.08 -9.04 -0.12
N GLY A 107 13.08 -9.64 -1.30
CA GLY A 107 13.34 -11.06 -1.48
C GLY A 107 12.14 -11.95 -1.15
N TRP A 108 12.17 -13.15 -1.71
CA TRP A 108 11.11 -14.17 -1.72
C TRP A 108 10.84 -14.79 -0.34
N ASN A 109 10.65 -13.96 0.68
CA ASN A 109 10.58 -14.39 2.05
C ASN A 109 9.17 -14.20 2.55
N VAL A 110 8.56 -15.31 2.89
CA VAL A 110 7.42 -15.33 3.77
C VAL A 110 7.85 -14.75 5.11
N HIS A 111 7.14 -13.73 5.59
CA HIS A 111 7.46 -13.10 6.87
C HIS A 111 6.47 -13.47 7.95
N ASP A 112 6.97 -13.42 9.19
CA ASP A 112 6.19 -13.61 10.41
C ASP A 112 5.14 -12.50 10.56
N CYS A 113 4.02 -12.84 11.18
CA CYS A 113 2.81 -12.02 11.28
C CYS A 113 3.05 -10.71 12.04
N GLU A 114 4.09 -10.65 12.87
CA GLU A 114 4.41 -9.50 13.73
C GLU A 114 5.39 -8.51 13.09
N VAL A 115 5.93 -8.82 11.91
CA VAL A 115 6.88 -7.94 11.22
C VAL A 115 6.20 -6.62 10.87
N ARG A 116 6.88 -5.50 11.16
CA ARG A 116 6.38 -4.16 10.91
C ARG A 116 7.21 -3.48 9.83
N ARG A 117 6.58 -3.04 8.74
CA ARG A 117 7.25 -2.44 7.59
C ARG A 117 6.46 -1.28 7.03
N HIS A 118 7.13 -0.49 6.21
CA HIS A 118 6.49 0.45 5.30
C HIS A 118 5.62 -0.29 4.30
N PHE A 119 4.73 0.41 3.62
CA PHE A 119 3.77 -0.25 2.73
C PHE A 119 3.31 0.67 1.62
N LEU A 120 2.74 0.06 0.58
CA LEU A 120 2.26 0.76 -0.60
C LEU A 120 0.74 0.65 -0.69
N CYS A 121 0.06 1.79 -0.80
CA CYS A 121 -1.37 1.86 -1.08
C CYS A 121 -1.61 2.30 -2.54
N TYR A 122 -2.81 2.08 -3.06
CA TYR A 122 -3.25 2.58 -4.37
C TYR A 122 -4.67 3.15 -4.31
#